data_AF-A0A5S9ITL3-F1
#
_entry.id   AF-A0A5S9ITL3-F1
#
_cell.length_a   1.000
_cell.length_b   1.000
_cell.length_c   1.000
_cell.angle_alpha   90.00
_cell.angle_beta   90.00
_cell.angle_gamma   90.00
#
_symmetry.space_group_name_H-M   'P 1'
#
loop_
_entity.id
_entity.type
_entity.pdbx_description
1 polymer ?
#
loop_
_entity_poly.entity_id
_entity_poly.type
_entity_poly.pdbx_seq_one_letter_code
_entity_poly.pdbx_strand_id
1 'polypeptide(L)'
;MRYICFLVIFLAVGCQSFNQEKYDAALKVVESGLEEEFTQKKYPQAAILARAVLDAEPDNGRALEIKKIVLQEDPRLDILFNKATLGSNYTDRIASDGGNSIVWGILLYLPNRVLDVLDLLNVETGVSAGVGVNINMTEYGALGAQISAGEVLIGLDRRHLSSRASIRESVEIFPFELGAMGEAHASTGGARAIAYTKAGIKSPLDDVYQKSRDFWAIGAEIQLIPMAFKVGIHPVEMVDLLAGFFFIDILNDDLGTSQSIDLRGDLEANMRTLMQQTAIRENR
;
A
#
# COMPACT_ATOMS: atom_id res chain seq x y z
N MET A 1 -35.13 -31.61 2.35
CA MET A 1 -34.65 -30.61 3.33
C MET A 1 -34.03 -31.42 4.47
N ARG A 2 -32.72 -31.52 4.69
CA ARG A 2 -31.73 -30.46 4.91
C ARG A 2 -30.36 -31.13 4.93
N TYR A 3 -29.54 -30.95 3.89
CA TYR A 3 -28.10 -31.13 4.01
C TYR A 3 -27.51 -29.73 4.07
N ILE A 4 -27.30 -29.23 5.29
CA ILE A 4 -26.48 -28.04 5.50
C ILE A 4 -25.05 -28.58 5.65
N CYS A 5 -24.34 -28.64 4.52
CA CYS A 5 -22.89 -28.76 4.54
C CYS A 5 -22.35 -27.50 5.19
N PHE A 6 -22.01 -27.58 6.48
CA PHE A 6 -21.12 -26.63 7.12
C PHE A 6 -19.74 -26.79 6.49
N LEU A 7 -19.48 -25.97 5.47
CA LEU A 7 -18.14 -25.71 4.99
C LEU A 7 -17.46 -24.87 6.08
N VAL A 8 -16.84 -25.54 7.05
CA VAL A 8 -15.91 -24.90 7.99
C VAL A 8 -14.64 -24.59 7.18
N ILE A 9 -14.62 -23.43 6.53
CA ILE A 9 -13.38 -22.84 6.08
C ILE A 9 -12.65 -22.43 7.36
N PHE A 10 -11.67 -23.23 7.76
CA PHE A 10 -10.62 -22.78 8.66
C PHE A 10 -9.96 -21.57 8.01
N LEU A 11 -10.33 -20.36 8.44
CA LEU A 11 -9.55 -19.15 8.22
C LEU A 11 -8.29 -19.29 9.08
N ALA A 12 -7.33 -20.05 8.59
CA ALA A 12 -5.94 -20.00 9.01
C ALA A 12 -5.33 -18.69 8.46
N VAL A 13 -5.88 -17.54 8.84
CA VAL A 13 -5.15 -16.28 8.70
C VAL A 13 -4.14 -16.32 9.84
N GLY A 14 -2.93 -16.74 9.48
CA GLY A 14 -1.93 -17.21 10.42
C GLY A 14 -1.64 -16.22 11.52
N CYS A 15 -1.74 -16.70 12.77
CA CYS A 15 -0.85 -16.27 13.84
C CYS A 15 0.60 -16.52 13.39
N GLN A 16 1.15 -15.66 12.54
CA GLN A 16 2.57 -15.69 12.25
C GLN A 16 3.26 -15.05 13.44
N SER A 17 3.95 -15.88 14.21
CA SER A 17 4.89 -15.39 15.22
C SER A 17 6.15 -14.89 14.51
N PHE A 18 6.73 -13.81 15.06
CA PHE A 18 8.05 -13.35 14.64
C PHE A 18 9.04 -14.52 14.75
N ASN A 19 9.76 -14.75 13.66
CA ASN A 19 10.78 -15.77 13.52
C ASN A 19 12.10 -15.10 13.18
N GLN A 20 13.00 -15.04 14.16
CA GLN A 20 14.32 -14.40 14.05
C GLN A 20 15.14 -14.98 12.89
N GLU A 21 15.14 -16.30 12.70
CA GLU A 21 15.93 -16.95 11.64
C GLU A 21 15.44 -16.52 10.25
N LYS A 22 14.12 -16.44 10.05
CA LYS A 22 13.54 -15.93 8.78
C LYS A 22 13.83 -14.45 8.57
N TYR A 23 13.77 -13.64 9.64
CA TYR A 23 14.10 -12.23 9.60
C TYR A 23 15.57 -12.03 9.20
N ASP A 24 16.51 -12.66 9.91
CA ASP A 24 17.95 -12.53 9.66
C ASP A 24 18.33 -13.04 8.26
N ALA A 25 17.74 -14.14 7.81
CA ALA A 25 17.98 -14.67 6.47
C ALA A 25 17.48 -13.70 5.38
N ALA A 26 16.28 -13.14 5.55
CA ALA A 26 15.73 -12.17 4.61
C ALA A 26 16.53 -10.86 4.60
N LEU A 27 16.87 -10.33 5.79
CA LEU A 27 17.67 -9.12 5.95
C LEU A 27 19.02 -9.27 5.23
N LYS A 28 19.73 -10.38 5.46
CA LYS A 28 21.01 -10.65 4.82
C LYS A 28 20.92 -10.68 3.28
N VAL A 29 19.87 -11.28 2.73
CA VAL A 29 19.67 -11.33 1.28
C VAL A 29 19.37 -9.93 0.72
N VAL A 30 18.52 -9.17 1.40
CA VAL A 30 18.18 -7.79 1.00
C VAL A 30 19.40 -6.88 1.09
N GLU A 31 20.21 -6.96 2.15
CA GLU A 31 21.47 -6.21 2.29
C GLU A 31 22.48 -6.58 1.20
N SER A 32 22.63 -7.88 0.90
CA SER A 32 23.54 -8.33 -0.18
C SER A 32 23.07 -7.81 -1.54
N GLY A 33 21.75 -7.85 -1.80
CA GLY A 33 21.15 -7.31 -3.01
C GLY A 33 21.29 -5.79 -3.10
N LEU A 34 21.15 -5.08 -1.99
CA LEU A 34 21.37 -3.64 -1.90
C LEU A 34 22.78 -3.27 -2.37
N GLU A 35 23.81 -3.95 -1.85
CA GLU A 35 25.19 -3.72 -2.27
C GLU A 35 25.43 -4.08 -3.74
N GLU A 36 24.84 -5.17 -4.20
CA GLU A 36 24.94 -5.60 -5.61
C GLU A 36 24.36 -4.54 -6.55
N GLU A 37 23.12 -4.13 -6.32
CA GLU A 37 22.39 -3.16 -7.14
C GLU A 37 23.07 -1.77 -7.07
N PHE A 38 23.54 -1.37 -5.88
CA PHE A 38 24.31 -0.14 -5.69
C PHE A 38 25.63 -0.15 -6.48
N THR A 39 26.38 -1.26 -6.43
CA THR A 39 27.64 -1.43 -7.17
C THR A 39 27.41 -1.43 -8.69
N GLN A 40 26.28 -1.98 -9.12
CA GLN A 40 25.84 -1.95 -10.52
C GLN A 40 25.27 -0.58 -10.96
N LYS A 41 25.25 0.42 -10.07
CA LYS A 41 24.68 1.76 -10.29
C LYS A 41 23.20 1.75 -10.65
N LYS A 42 22.47 0.72 -10.21
CA LYS A 42 21.02 0.63 -10.33
C LYS A 42 20.38 1.33 -9.14
N TYR A 43 20.51 2.66 -9.13
CA TYR A 43 20.14 3.50 -7.99
C TYR A 43 18.67 3.40 -7.57
N PRO A 44 17.68 3.27 -8.47
CA PRO A 44 16.28 3.06 -8.06
C PRO A 44 16.06 1.78 -7.25
N GLN A 45 16.63 0.66 -7.71
CA GLN A 45 16.56 -0.63 -7.02
C GLN A 45 17.27 -0.57 -5.67
N ALA A 46 18.49 0.00 -5.65
CA ALA A 46 19.22 0.22 -4.42
C ALA A 46 18.46 1.12 -3.44
N ALA A 47 17.73 2.14 -3.92
CA ALA A 47 16.93 3.01 -3.06
C ALA A 47 15.81 2.25 -2.34
N ILE A 48 15.04 1.42 -3.07
CA ILE A 48 13.97 0.61 -2.48
C ILE A 48 14.54 -0.38 -1.46
N LEU A 49 15.63 -1.07 -1.79
CA LEU A 49 16.24 -2.02 -0.86
C LEU A 49 16.81 -1.32 0.38
N ALA A 50 17.45 -0.14 0.21
CA ALA A 50 17.92 0.67 1.32
C ALA A 50 16.77 1.10 2.23
N ARG A 51 15.65 1.53 1.66
CA ARG A 51 14.43 1.85 2.44
C ARG A 51 13.96 0.63 3.23
N ALA A 52 13.83 -0.53 2.61
CA ALA A 52 13.38 -1.74 3.30
C ALA A 52 14.34 -2.16 4.43
N VAL A 53 15.65 -2.01 4.24
CA VAL A 53 16.65 -2.24 5.30
C VAL A 53 16.52 -1.21 6.42
N LEU A 54 16.31 0.07 6.09
CA LEU A 54 16.16 1.13 7.10
C LEU A 54 14.83 1.07 7.85
N ASP A 55 13.77 0.59 7.21
CA ASP A 55 12.49 0.32 7.87
C ASP A 55 12.65 -0.85 8.88
N ALA A 56 13.54 -1.82 8.59
CA ALA A 56 13.81 -2.96 9.47
C ALA A 56 14.87 -2.67 10.56
N GLU A 57 15.94 -1.98 10.20
CA GLU A 57 17.09 -1.63 11.03
C GLU A 57 17.44 -0.13 10.79
N PRO A 58 16.76 0.81 11.48
CA PRO A 58 16.91 2.25 11.25
C PRO A 58 18.33 2.79 11.43
N ASP A 59 19.12 2.13 12.27
CA ASP A 59 20.50 2.50 12.60
C ASP A 59 21.53 1.82 11.69
N ASN A 60 21.11 1.15 10.63
CA ASN A 60 22.02 0.50 9.68
C ASN A 60 22.89 1.55 8.96
N GLY A 61 24.11 1.74 9.45
CA GLY A 61 25.02 2.78 8.95
C GLY A 61 25.33 2.66 7.47
N ARG A 62 25.34 1.44 6.92
CA ARG A 62 25.63 1.20 5.51
C ARG A 62 24.45 1.56 4.62
N ALA A 63 23.23 1.18 4.99
CA ALA A 63 22.03 1.58 4.27
C ALA A 63 21.82 3.10 4.31
N LEU A 64 22.14 3.77 5.43
CA LEU A 64 22.13 5.23 5.54
C LEU A 64 23.15 5.90 4.60
N GLU A 65 24.36 5.35 4.51
CA GLU A 65 25.39 5.83 3.58
C GLU A 65 24.94 5.68 2.12
N ILE A 66 24.43 4.50 1.75
CA ILE A 66 23.92 4.24 0.40
C ILE A 66 22.76 5.19 0.08
N LYS A 67 21.79 5.36 0.99
CA LYS A 67 20.70 6.34 0.84
C LYS A 67 21.26 7.72 0.51
N LYS A 68 22.25 8.19 1.26
CA LYS A 68 22.85 9.52 1.03
C LYS A 68 23.49 9.63 -0.36
N ILE A 69 24.25 8.61 -0.79
CA ILE A 69 24.91 8.62 -2.10
C ILE A 69 23.89 8.55 -3.22
N VAL A 70 22.91 7.65 -3.10
CA VAL A 70 21.82 7.48 -4.08
C VAL A 70 21.05 8.79 -4.28
N LEU A 71 20.74 9.51 -3.20
CA LEU A 71 20.06 10.81 -3.28
C LEU A 71 20.95 11.94 -3.81
N GLN A 72 22.26 11.82 -3.68
CA GLN A 72 23.21 12.76 -4.31
C GLN A 72 23.29 12.55 -5.82
N GLU A 73 23.26 11.30 -6.28
CA GLU A 73 23.31 10.95 -7.70
C GLU A 73 21.95 11.19 -8.40
N ASP A 74 20.85 10.83 -7.74
CA ASP A 74 19.49 11.08 -8.24
C ASP A 74 18.57 11.60 -7.12
N PRO A 75 18.45 12.94 -6.99
CA PRO A 75 17.59 13.57 -5.99
C PRO A 75 16.10 13.21 -6.12
N ARG A 76 15.65 12.71 -7.28
CA ARG A 76 14.23 12.33 -7.47
C ARG A 76 13.85 11.09 -6.68
N LEU A 77 14.82 10.27 -6.30
CA LEU A 77 14.61 9.06 -5.50
C LEU A 77 14.23 9.37 -4.04
N ASP A 78 14.26 10.65 -3.62
CA ASP A 78 13.85 11.09 -2.29
C ASP A 78 12.40 10.71 -1.97
N ILE A 79 11.54 10.65 -2.99
CA ILE A 79 10.14 10.21 -2.86
C ILE A 79 10.00 8.78 -2.36
N LEU A 80 11.01 7.93 -2.57
CA LEU A 80 11.00 6.55 -2.09
C LEU A 80 11.28 6.48 -0.59
N PHE A 81 11.92 7.49 -0.02
CA PHE A 81 12.24 7.54 1.41
C PHE A 81 11.26 8.40 2.20
N ASN A 82 10.62 9.36 1.54
CA ASN A 82 9.70 10.30 2.16
C ASN A 82 8.26 9.93 1.80
N LYS A 83 7.50 9.48 2.80
CA LYS A 83 6.07 9.20 2.64
C LYS A 83 5.34 10.48 2.23
N ALA A 84 4.70 10.45 1.06
CA ALA A 84 3.87 11.54 0.60
C ALA A 84 2.65 11.71 1.53
N THR A 85 2.30 12.96 1.82
CA THR A 85 1.08 13.28 2.61
C THR A 85 -0.18 13.21 1.77
N LEU A 86 -0.06 13.28 0.44
CA LEU A 86 -1.15 13.24 -0.52
C LEU A 86 -1.16 11.90 -1.23
N GLY A 87 -2.34 11.31 -1.33
CA GLY A 87 -2.53 10.01 -1.97
C GLY A 87 -1.91 8.85 -1.18
N SER A 88 -1.96 7.68 -1.80
CA SER A 88 -1.43 6.43 -1.27
C SER A 88 -0.28 5.97 -2.16
N ASN A 89 0.86 5.67 -1.55
CA ASN A 89 2.07 5.25 -2.25
C ASN A 89 2.03 3.76 -2.60
N TYR A 90 1.09 3.36 -3.45
CA TYR A 90 0.87 1.94 -3.74
C TYR A 90 1.94 1.29 -4.62
N THR A 91 2.67 2.06 -5.42
CA THR A 91 3.43 1.50 -6.55
C THR A 91 4.91 1.89 -6.62
N ASP A 92 5.49 2.53 -5.60
CA ASP A 92 6.92 2.96 -5.54
C ASP A 92 7.45 3.38 -6.94
N ARG A 93 6.77 4.34 -7.57
CA ARG A 93 7.07 4.81 -8.92
C ARG A 93 8.00 6.02 -8.87
N ILE A 94 8.92 6.09 -9.82
CA ILE A 94 9.83 7.21 -9.98
C ILE A 94 9.56 7.94 -11.29
N ALA A 95 9.85 9.24 -11.32
CA ALA A 95 9.78 10.01 -12.56
C ALA A 95 10.73 9.42 -13.61
N SER A 96 10.23 9.19 -14.82
CA SER A 96 10.97 8.62 -15.94
C SER A 96 11.96 9.61 -16.53
N ASP A 97 13.20 9.16 -16.80
CA ASP A 97 14.21 9.93 -17.54
C ASP A 97 13.77 10.31 -18.97
N GLY A 98 12.86 9.54 -19.57
CA GLY A 98 12.31 9.78 -20.91
C GLY A 98 11.01 10.60 -20.93
N GLY A 99 10.46 10.94 -19.75
CA GLY A 99 9.11 11.46 -19.56
C GLY A 99 8.87 12.89 -20.04
N ASN A 100 9.92 13.62 -20.46
CA ASN A 100 9.81 14.98 -20.99
C ASN A 100 9.64 15.06 -22.51
N SER A 101 9.45 13.93 -23.19
CA SER A 101 9.01 13.97 -24.57
C SER A 101 7.53 14.35 -24.60
N ILE A 102 7.25 15.62 -24.93
CA ILE A 102 5.89 16.14 -25.20
C ILE A 102 5.08 15.18 -26.09
N VAL A 103 5.74 14.42 -26.96
CA VAL A 103 5.12 13.40 -27.82
C VAL A 103 4.45 12.30 -27.00
N TRP A 104 5.11 11.77 -25.95
CA TRP A 104 4.52 10.76 -25.08
C TRP A 104 3.33 11.32 -24.31
N GLY A 105 3.45 12.55 -23.79
CA GLY A 105 2.34 13.24 -23.13
C GLY A 105 1.12 13.40 -24.03
N ILE A 106 1.30 13.72 -25.32
CA ILE A 106 0.19 13.82 -26.29
C ILE A 106 -0.39 12.44 -26.63
N LEU A 107 0.45 11.43 -26.87
CA LEU A 107 0.02 10.08 -27.24
C LEU A 107 -0.73 9.38 -26.10
N LEU A 108 -0.26 9.56 -24.86
CA LEU A 108 -0.81 8.94 -23.67
C LEU A 108 -1.84 9.82 -22.95
N TYR A 109 -2.13 11.01 -23.46
CA TYR A 109 -3.10 11.93 -22.86
C TYR A 109 -4.44 11.24 -22.57
N LEU A 110 -5.07 10.66 -23.60
CA LEU A 110 -6.38 10.01 -23.45
C LEU A 110 -6.31 8.74 -22.58
N PRO A 111 -5.35 7.82 -22.77
CA PRO A 111 -5.14 6.70 -21.84
C PRO A 111 -5.01 7.13 -20.37
N ASN A 112 -4.21 8.16 -20.08
CA ASN A 112 -4.01 8.67 -18.72
C ASN A 112 -5.32 9.18 -18.15
N ARG A 113 -6.07 10.03 -18.88
CA ARG A 113 -7.37 10.52 -18.39
C ARG A 113 -8.37 9.39 -18.09
N VAL A 114 -8.33 8.28 -18.84
CA VAL A 114 -9.17 7.12 -18.57
C VAL A 114 -8.74 6.41 -17.29
N LEU A 115 -7.43 6.26 -17.06
CA LEU A 115 -6.91 5.67 -15.82
C LEU A 115 -7.28 6.51 -14.61
N ASP A 116 -7.08 7.82 -14.66
CA ASP A 116 -7.39 8.73 -13.56
C ASP A 116 -8.88 8.69 -13.19
N VAL A 117 -9.77 8.56 -14.18
CA VAL A 117 -11.22 8.36 -13.94
C VAL A 117 -11.50 7.05 -13.21
N LEU A 118 -10.78 5.97 -13.54
CA LEU A 118 -10.90 4.70 -12.83
C LEU A 118 -10.31 4.79 -11.42
N ASP A 119 -9.32 5.65 -11.20
CA ASP A 119 -8.73 5.87 -9.88
C ASP A 119 -9.64 6.64 -8.91
N LEU A 120 -10.68 7.31 -9.42
CA LEU A 120 -11.64 8.04 -8.59
C LEU A 120 -12.45 7.16 -7.65
N LEU A 121 -12.66 5.89 -7.97
CA LEU A 121 -13.67 5.05 -7.33
C LEU A 121 -13.10 3.75 -6.77
N ASN A 122 -13.54 3.40 -5.57
CA ASN A 122 -13.45 2.06 -5.03
C ASN A 122 -14.88 1.51 -4.88
N VAL A 123 -15.13 0.31 -5.40
CA VAL A 123 -16.35 -0.46 -5.20
C VAL A 123 -15.97 -1.92 -5.02
N GLU A 124 -16.05 -2.38 -3.78
CA GLU A 124 -15.72 -3.76 -3.40
C GLU A 124 -16.93 -4.40 -2.70
N THR A 125 -17.19 -5.68 -3.00
CA THR A 125 -18.25 -6.46 -2.35
C THR A 125 -17.72 -7.82 -1.99
N GLY A 126 -18.30 -8.46 -0.98
CA GLY A 126 -17.87 -9.79 -0.62
C GLY A 126 -18.57 -10.34 0.60
N VAL A 127 -17.82 -11.16 1.33
CA VAL A 127 -18.32 -11.89 2.49
C VAL A 127 -17.58 -11.53 3.75
N SER A 128 -18.29 -11.44 4.87
CA SER A 128 -17.67 -11.23 6.18
C SER A 128 -18.24 -12.15 7.25
N ALA A 129 -17.36 -12.52 8.18
CA ALA A 129 -17.68 -13.06 9.49
C ALA A 129 -17.54 -11.93 10.53
N GLY A 130 -18.18 -10.80 10.25
CA GLY A 130 -18.06 -9.58 11.04
C GLY A 130 -19.31 -8.72 10.98
N VAL A 131 -19.39 -7.78 11.92
CA VAL A 131 -20.40 -6.73 11.92
C VAL A 131 -19.70 -5.39 12.11
N GLY A 132 -20.11 -4.40 11.33
CA GLY A 132 -19.55 -3.07 11.47
C GLY A 132 -20.07 -2.11 10.43
N VAL A 133 -19.92 -0.84 10.75
CA VAL A 133 -20.17 0.27 9.84
C VAL A 133 -19.07 1.29 10.06
N ASN A 134 -18.40 1.68 9.00
CA ASN A 134 -17.47 2.78 8.97
C ASN A 134 -17.90 3.77 7.88
N ILE A 135 -17.93 5.05 8.21
CA ILE A 135 -18.17 6.13 7.27
C ILE A 135 -17.04 7.11 7.44
N ASN A 136 -16.40 7.51 6.35
CA ASN A 136 -15.34 8.50 6.37
C ASN A 136 -15.63 9.58 5.32
N MET A 137 -15.50 10.85 5.70
CA MET A 137 -15.30 11.93 4.72
C MET A 137 -13.82 12.10 4.40
N THR A 138 -13.00 11.93 5.42
CA THR A 138 -11.58 11.68 5.36
C THR A 138 -11.27 10.85 6.61
N GLU A 139 -10.04 10.41 6.77
CA GLU A 139 -9.65 9.72 7.99
C GLU A 139 -9.69 10.63 9.24
N TYR A 140 -9.72 11.96 9.08
CA TYR A 140 -10.00 12.90 10.18
C TYR A 140 -11.50 13.04 10.49
N GLY A 141 -12.36 12.80 9.51
CA GLY A 141 -13.82 12.83 9.63
C GLY A 141 -14.43 11.44 9.60
N ALA A 142 -13.75 10.44 10.19
CA ALA A 142 -14.20 9.06 10.23
C ALA A 142 -15.08 8.80 11.45
N LEU A 143 -16.13 8.00 11.27
CA LEU A 143 -16.93 7.49 12.37
C LEU A 143 -17.30 6.04 12.07
N GLY A 144 -17.02 5.16 13.02
CA GLY A 144 -17.44 3.78 12.87
C GLY A 144 -16.92 2.85 13.94
N ALA A 145 -17.46 1.64 13.89
CA ALA A 145 -17.02 0.54 14.72
C ALA A 145 -17.19 -0.75 13.94
N GLN A 146 -16.20 -1.64 14.05
CA GLN A 146 -16.15 -2.87 13.28
C GLN A 146 -15.44 -3.96 14.04
N ILE A 147 -16.01 -5.16 14.00
CA ILE A 147 -15.39 -6.38 14.50
C ILE A 147 -15.60 -7.44 13.44
N SER A 148 -14.49 -7.97 12.91
CA SER A 148 -14.48 -8.96 11.85
C SER A 148 -13.39 -9.99 12.10
N ALA A 149 -13.82 -11.25 12.28
CA ALA A 149 -12.92 -12.39 12.38
C ALA A 149 -12.44 -12.88 11.00
N GLY A 150 -12.85 -12.22 9.93
CA GLY A 150 -12.51 -12.55 8.56
C GLY A 150 -13.44 -11.90 7.57
N GLU A 151 -12.88 -11.20 6.62
CA GLU A 151 -13.57 -10.60 5.49
C GLU A 151 -12.83 -10.95 4.22
N VAL A 152 -13.58 -11.26 3.15
CA VAL A 152 -13.04 -11.36 1.80
C VAL A 152 -13.84 -10.42 0.90
N LEU A 153 -13.18 -9.39 0.37
CA LEU A 153 -13.73 -8.44 -0.58
C LEU A 153 -13.13 -8.65 -1.96
N ILE A 154 -13.94 -8.51 -3.01
CA ILE A 154 -13.52 -8.53 -4.41
C ILE A 154 -14.18 -7.35 -5.10
N GLY A 155 -13.42 -6.62 -5.91
CA GLY A 155 -13.98 -5.53 -6.70
C GLY A 155 -12.94 -4.62 -7.31
N LEU A 156 -13.38 -3.40 -7.59
CA LEU A 156 -12.52 -2.34 -8.10
C LEU A 156 -11.98 -1.56 -6.91
N ASP A 157 -10.68 -1.58 -6.74
CA ASP A 157 -9.94 -0.71 -5.83
C ASP A 157 -9.15 0.25 -6.70
N ARG A 158 -9.76 1.40 -7.01
CA ARG A 158 -9.27 2.35 -8.03
C ARG A 158 -9.17 1.69 -9.40
N ARG A 159 -8.11 1.94 -10.18
CA ARG A 159 -7.89 1.28 -11.49
C ARG A 159 -7.59 -0.22 -11.40
N HIS A 160 -7.44 -0.80 -10.21
CA HIS A 160 -7.08 -2.20 -10.04
C HIS A 160 -8.28 -3.08 -9.70
N LEU A 161 -8.36 -4.23 -10.35
CA LEU A 161 -9.23 -5.32 -9.90
C LEU A 161 -8.51 -6.03 -8.74
N SER A 162 -9.14 -6.05 -7.56
CA SER A 162 -8.56 -6.55 -6.31
C SER A 162 -9.36 -7.69 -5.70
N SER A 163 -8.65 -8.50 -4.91
CA SER A 163 -9.18 -9.39 -3.90
C SER A 163 -8.43 -9.11 -2.60
N ARG A 164 -9.17 -8.96 -1.50
CA ARG A 164 -8.66 -8.56 -0.20
C ARG A 164 -9.18 -9.52 0.85
N ALA A 165 -8.31 -10.02 1.71
CA ALA A 165 -8.66 -10.80 2.89
C ALA A 165 -8.22 -10.05 4.14
N SER A 166 -9.15 -9.72 5.04
CA SER A 166 -8.87 -8.89 6.21
C SER A 166 -9.42 -9.48 7.52
N ILE A 167 -8.76 -9.17 8.63
CA ILE A 167 -9.26 -9.32 10.00
C ILE A 167 -9.14 -7.94 10.62
N ARG A 168 -10.19 -7.47 11.31
CA ARG A 168 -10.23 -6.10 11.79
C ARG A 168 -11.08 -5.96 13.03
N GLU A 169 -10.56 -5.20 13.98
CA GLU A 169 -11.29 -4.71 15.14
C GLU A 169 -10.96 -3.23 15.27
N SER A 170 -11.95 -2.34 15.13
CA SER A 170 -11.70 -0.91 15.27
C SER A 170 -12.90 -0.17 15.83
N VAL A 171 -12.61 0.90 16.56
CA VAL A 171 -13.53 1.99 16.89
C VAL A 171 -12.87 3.27 16.44
N GLU A 172 -13.53 3.98 15.53
CA GLU A 172 -13.05 5.20 14.90
C GLU A 172 -13.99 6.36 15.25
N ILE A 173 -13.45 7.44 15.83
CA ILE A 173 -14.19 8.66 16.15
C ILE A 173 -13.32 9.87 15.78
N PHE A 174 -13.67 10.52 14.67
CA PHE A 174 -12.93 11.61 14.06
C PHE A 174 -11.44 11.25 13.87
N PRO A 175 -10.43 12.03 14.33
CA PRO A 175 -9.05 11.64 14.07
C PRO A 175 -8.59 10.50 14.98
N PHE A 176 -9.41 10.02 15.92
CA PHE A 176 -9.02 9.02 16.89
C PHE A 176 -9.42 7.61 16.44
N GLU A 177 -8.47 6.69 16.53
CA GLU A 177 -8.67 5.27 16.31
C GLU A 177 -8.17 4.47 17.51
N LEU A 178 -8.97 3.50 17.92
CA LEU A 178 -8.51 2.33 18.66
C LEU A 178 -8.81 1.11 17.81
N GLY A 179 -7.78 0.50 17.24
CA GLY A 179 -7.98 -0.61 16.33
C GLY A 179 -6.76 -1.45 16.04
N ALA A 180 -7.03 -2.65 15.55
CA ALA A 180 -6.07 -3.59 15.02
C ALA A 180 -6.61 -4.16 13.71
N MET A 181 -5.72 -4.35 12.74
CA MET A 181 -6.04 -4.82 11.41
C MET A 181 -4.92 -5.69 10.87
N GLY A 182 -5.29 -6.81 10.27
CA GLY A 182 -4.43 -7.59 9.39
C GLY A 182 -5.08 -7.71 8.03
N GLU A 183 -4.33 -7.45 6.95
CA GLU A 183 -4.86 -7.52 5.59
C GLU A 183 -3.83 -8.15 4.64
N ALA A 184 -4.32 -9.04 3.79
CA ALA A 184 -3.64 -9.47 2.58
C ALA A 184 -4.45 -8.97 1.37
N HIS A 185 -3.77 -8.38 0.41
CA HIS A 185 -4.39 -7.79 -0.78
C HIS A 185 -3.65 -8.30 -2.02
N ALA A 186 -4.40 -8.72 -3.03
CA ALA A 186 -3.90 -9.14 -4.32
C ALA A 186 -4.70 -8.42 -5.39
N SER A 187 -4.02 -7.78 -6.33
CA SER A 187 -4.66 -6.98 -7.37
C SER A 187 -3.87 -7.07 -8.69
N THR A 188 -4.43 -6.50 -9.75
CA THR A 188 -3.71 -6.34 -11.02
C THR A 188 -2.45 -5.48 -10.89
N GLY A 189 -2.33 -4.67 -9.83
CA GLY A 189 -1.15 -3.87 -9.51
C GLY A 189 -0.12 -4.59 -8.63
N GLY A 190 -0.38 -5.82 -8.21
CA GLY A 190 0.51 -6.59 -7.34
C GLY A 190 -0.17 -7.09 -6.06
N ALA A 191 0.62 -7.69 -5.17
CA ALA A 191 0.13 -8.27 -3.92
C ALA A 191 0.91 -7.71 -2.72
N ARG A 192 0.21 -7.46 -1.61
CA ARG A 192 0.77 -6.85 -0.40
C ARG A 192 0.11 -7.42 0.85
N ALA A 193 0.81 -7.32 1.98
CA ALA A 193 0.27 -7.66 3.28
C ALA A 193 0.63 -6.57 4.28
N ILE A 194 -0.29 -6.27 5.19
CA ILE A 194 -0.11 -5.28 6.25
C ILE A 194 -0.69 -5.79 7.55
N ALA A 195 0.01 -5.49 8.65
CA ALA A 195 -0.51 -5.57 10.00
C ALA A 195 -0.39 -4.17 10.62
N TYR A 196 -1.45 -3.72 11.28
CA TYR A 196 -1.55 -2.37 11.81
C TYR A 196 -2.26 -2.41 13.16
N THR A 197 -1.72 -1.69 14.14
CA THR A 197 -2.34 -1.46 15.44
C THR A 197 -2.22 0.02 15.77
N LYS A 198 -3.31 0.63 16.25
CA LYS A 198 -3.32 2.04 16.64
C LYS A 198 -4.20 2.28 17.84
N ALA A 199 -3.68 3.11 18.74
CA ALA A 199 -4.45 3.78 19.78
C ALA A 199 -4.04 5.25 19.78
N GLY A 200 -4.85 6.13 19.17
CA GLY A 200 -4.60 7.57 19.16
C GLY A 200 -4.95 8.25 17.86
N ILE A 201 -4.21 9.32 17.54
CA ILE A 201 -4.49 10.18 16.39
C ILE A 201 -3.95 9.55 15.10
N LYS A 202 -4.82 9.41 14.11
CA LYS A 202 -4.51 8.99 12.74
C LYS A 202 -3.63 10.03 12.05
N SER A 203 -2.65 9.54 11.30
CA SER A 203 -1.76 10.37 10.48
C SER A 203 -1.74 9.86 9.05
N PRO A 204 -1.73 10.74 8.02
CA PRO A 204 -1.54 10.28 6.64
C PRO A 204 -0.25 9.50 6.45
N LEU A 205 0.75 9.70 7.32
CA LEU A 205 2.04 8.98 7.27
C LEU A 205 2.01 7.60 7.93
N ASP A 206 0.90 7.21 8.58
CA ASP A 206 0.75 5.87 9.14
C ASP A 206 0.71 4.85 7.99
N ASP A 207 1.37 3.70 8.19
CA ASP A 207 1.56 2.68 7.16
C ASP A 207 0.27 2.20 6.51
N VAL A 208 -0.82 2.11 7.27
CA VAL A 208 -2.12 1.69 6.75
C VAL A 208 -2.63 2.61 5.64
N TYR A 209 -2.39 3.92 5.76
CA TYR A 209 -2.84 4.92 4.78
C TYR A 209 -1.87 5.13 3.62
N GLN A 210 -0.66 4.59 3.75
CA GLN A 210 0.33 4.59 2.69
C GLN A 210 0.19 3.34 1.83
N LYS A 211 -0.22 2.22 2.42
CA LYS A 211 -0.16 0.89 1.81
C LYS A 211 -1.51 0.22 1.57
N SER A 212 -2.61 0.57 2.26
CA SER A 212 -3.89 -0.17 2.15
C SER A 212 -5.15 0.70 2.00
N ARG A 213 -5.17 1.86 2.65
CA ARG A 213 -6.28 2.83 2.65
C ARG A 213 -5.78 4.15 2.09
N ASP A 214 -6.66 4.96 1.52
CA ASP A 214 -6.36 6.35 1.19
C ASP A 214 -6.82 7.24 2.35
N PHE A 215 -5.90 8.05 2.89
CA PHE A 215 -6.20 8.95 4.01
C PHE A 215 -7.30 9.97 3.69
N TRP A 216 -7.40 10.35 2.42
CA TRP A 216 -8.27 11.42 1.94
C TRP A 216 -9.57 10.92 1.33
N ALA A 217 -9.79 9.60 1.31
CA ALA A 217 -11.00 9.02 0.74
C ALA A 217 -12.26 9.43 1.50
N ILE A 218 -13.34 9.65 0.73
CA ILE A 218 -14.70 9.73 1.24
C ILE A 218 -15.36 8.39 0.92
N GLY A 219 -15.86 7.68 1.92
CA GLY A 219 -16.41 6.35 1.70
C GLY A 219 -17.30 5.83 2.82
N ALA A 220 -17.80 4.64 2.58
CA ALA A 220 -18.53 3.87 3.55
C ALA A 220 -18.21 2.39 3.38
N GLU A 221 -18.08 1.70 4.50
CA GLU A 221 -17.89 0.27 4.59
C GLU A 221 -18.94 -0.30 5.54
N ILE A 222 -19.65 -1.34 5.10
CA ILE A 222 -20.68 -2.02 5.87
C ILE A 222 -20.37 -3.51 5.84
N GLN A 223 -20.27 -4.10 7.03
CA GLN A 223 -20.18 -5.54 7.22
C GLN A 223 -21.41 -6.02 7.98
N LEU A 224 -22.12 -6.97 7.37
CA LEU A 224 -23.31 -7.60 7.93
C LEU A 224 -23.24 -9.09 7.60
N ILE A 225 -22.92 -9.95 8.57
CA ILE A 225 -22.81 -11.41 8.35
C ILE A 225 -23.97 -11.93 7.46
N PRO A 226 -23.70 -12.55 6.29
CA PRO A 226 -22.40 -12.90 5.71
C PRO A 226 -21.88 -11.93 4.63
N MET A 227 -22.47 -10.76 4.46
CA MET A 227 -22.19 -9.77 3.42
C MET A 227 -21.18 -8.71 3.89
N ALA A 228 -20.41 -8.18 2.94
CA ALA A 228 -19.60 -6.99 3.11
C ALA A 228 -19.66 -6.13 1.86
N PHE A 229 -19.72 -4.81 2.04
CA PHE A 229 -19.76 -3.85 0.96
C PHE A 229 -18.92 -2.63 1.33
N LYS A 230 -18.11 -2.16 0.38
CA LYS A 230 -17.26 -1.00 0.53
C LYS A 230 -17.36 -0.15 -0.72
N VAL A 231 -17.55 1.15 -0.51
CA VAL A 231 -17.55 2.14 -1.58
C VAL A 231 -16.75 3.35 -1.13
N GLY A 232 -16.00 3.94 -2.05
CA GLY A 232 -15.24 5.14 -1.80
C GLY A 232 -15.04 5.97 -3.06
N ILE A 233 -14.87 7.27 -2.85
CA ILE A 233 -14.34 8.18 -3.84
C ILE A 233 -13.00 8.73 -3.33
N HIS A 234 -12.10 9.06 -4.25
CA HIS A 234 -10.75 9.53 -3.96
C HIS A 234 -10.57 10.99 -4.40
N PRO A 235 -10.81 11.98 -3.53
CA PRO A 235 -10.74 13.41 -3.89
C PRO A 235 -9.38 13.86 -4.38
N VAL A 236 -8.29 13.28 -3.90
CA VAL A 236 -6.94 13.64 -4.34
C VAL A 236 -6.73 13.21 -5.80
N GLU A 237 -7.20 12.02 -6.17
CA GLU A 237 -7.21 11.52 -7.56
C GLU A 237 -8.09 12.41 -8.46
N MET A 238 -9.18 12.97 -7.92
CA MET A 238 -10.00 13.94 -8.66
C MET A 238 -9.25 15.24 -8.97
N VAL A 239 -8.45 15.72 -8.02
CA VAL A 239 -7.60 16.89 -8.24
C VAL A 239 -6.52 16.59 -9.28
N ASP A 240 -5.93 15.39 -9.22
CA ASP A 240 -4.94 14.94 -10.20
C ASP A 240 -5.52 14.83 -11.62
N LEU A 241 -6.68 14.17 -11.76
CA LEU A 241 -7.44 14.11 -13.03
C LEU A 241 -7.66 15.50 -13.63
N LEU A 242 -8.09 16.46 -12.80
CA LEU A 242 -8.33 17.85 -13.22
C LEU A 242 -7.04 18.56 -13.61
N ALA A 243 -5.96 18.34 -12.86
CA ALA A 243 -4.65 18.93 -13.12
C ALA A 243 -4.05 18.40 -14.44
N GLY A 244 -4.22 17.12 -14.75
CA GLY A 244 -3.65 16.54 -15.95
C GLY A 244 -4.37 16.92 -17.26
N PHE A 245 -5.55 17.58 -17.20
CA PHE A 245 -6.06 18.32 -18.37
C PHE A 245 -5.11 19.44 -18.82
N PHE A 246 -4.28 19.93 -17.90
CA PHE A 246 -3.22 20.91 -18.13
C PHE A 246 -1.82 20.29 -18.16
N PHE A 247 -1.72 18.96 -18.33
CA PHE A 247 -0.46 18.19 -18.30
C PHE A 247 0.33 18.32 -16.97
N ILE A 248 -0.39 18.51 -15.87
CA ILE A 248 0.19 18.53 -14.52
C ILE A 248 -0.16 17.19 -13.85
N ASP A 249 0.87 16.45 -13.44
CA ASP A 249 0.78 15.15 -12.76
C ASP A 249 1.25 15.34 -11.31
N ILE A 250 0.30 15.38 -10.37
CA ILE A 250 0.55 15.64 -8.94
C ILE A 250 0.93 14.35 -8.22
N LEU A 251 0.32 13.23 -8.62
CA LEU A 251 0.49 11.91 -7.99
C LEU A 251 1.58 11.06 -8.65
N ASN A 252 2.16 11.53 -9.75
CA ASN A 252 3.26 10.92 -10.48
C ASN A 252 2.95 9.49 -10.95
N ASP A 253 1.72 9.26 -11.41
CA ASP A 253 1.19 7.95 -11.77
C ASP A 253 0.75 7.84 -13.24
N ASP A 254 0.87 8.92 -14.01
CA ASP A 254 0.63 8.94 -15.46
C ASP A 254 1.55 7.94 -16.20
N LEU A 255 1.06 7.36 -17.29
CA LEU A 255 1.89 6.52 -18.16
C LEU A 255 2.91 7.38 -18.90
N GLY A 256 4.15 6.91 -18.97
CA GLY A 256 5.24 7.58 -19.69
C GLY A 256 5.93 8.69 -18.90
N THR A 257 5.31 9.25 -17.85
CA THR A 257 5.93 10.20 -16.92
C THR A 257 6.58 9.49 -15.74
N SER A 258 6.06 8.33 -15.33
CA SER A 258 6.65 7.54 -14.24
C SER A 258 6.87 6.06 -14.59
N GLN A 259 7.84 5.46 -13.93
CA GLN A 259 8.26 4.05 -14.10
C GLN A 259 8.17 3.31 -12.77
N SER A 260 7.65 2.09 -12.83
CA SER A 260 7.75 1.13 -11.72
C SER A 260 9.19 0.65 -11.59
N ILE A 261 9.67 0.50 -10.36
CA ILE A 261 10.97 -0.08 -10.09
C ILE A 261 10.84 -1.59 -10.09
N ASP A 262 11.47 -2.24 -11.05
CA ASP A 262 11.49 -3.70 -11.15
C ASP A 262 12.63 -4.27 -10.29
N LEU A 263 12.28 -5.15 -9.36
CA LEU A 263 13.22 -5.87 -8.50
C LEU A 263 13.33 -7.31 -8.97
N ARG A 264 14.51 -7.90 -8.80
CA ARG A 264 14.70 -9.34 -9.03
C ARG A 264 13.75 -10.12 -8.11
N GLY A 265 13.05 -11.13 -8.63
CA GLY A 265 11.97 -11.78 -7.90
C GLY A 265 12.37 -12.42 -6.56
N ASP A 266 13.63 -12.85 -6.42
CA ASP A 266 14.21 -13.31 -5.14
C ASP A 266 14.38 -12.15 -4.14
N LEU A 267 14.87 -10.99 -4.60
CA LEU A 267 15.00 -9.80 -3.77
C LEU A 267 13.64 -9.28 -3.34
N GLU A 268 12.68 -9.25 -4.25
CA GLU A 268 11.31 -8.85 -3.94
C GLU A 268 10.66 -9.78 -2.90
N ALA A 269 10.81 -11.10 -3.04
CA ALA A 269 10.28 -12.07 -2.09
C ALA A 269 10.94 -11.94 -0.69
N ASN A 270 12.25 -11.74 -0.63
CA ASN A 270 12.97 -11.55 0.64
C ASN A 270 12.66 -10.20 1.26
N MET A 271 12.52 -9.13 0.47
CA MET A 271 12.09 -7.82 0.93
C MET A 271 10.68 -7.88 1.54
N ARG A 272 9.73 -8.54 0.87
CA ARG A 272 8.38 -8.77 1.41
C ARG A 272 8.43 -9.55 2.73
N THR A 273 9.25 -10.60 2.80
CA THR A 273 9.44 -11.41 4.02
C THR A 273 10.03 -10.57 5.16
N LEU A 274 11.06 -9.77 4.87
CA LEU A 274 11.68 -8.86 5.82
C LEU A 274 10.66 -7.87 6.38
N MET A 275 9.90 -7.21 5.50
CA MET A 275 8.87 -6.25 5.90
C MET A 275 7.75 -6.87 6.71
N GLN A 276 7.33 -8.09 6.36
CA GLN A 276 6.35 -8.83 7.14
C GLN A 276 6.88 -9.14 8.56
N GLN A 277 8.12 -9.63 8.69
CA GLN A 277 8.70 -9.96 9.99
C GLN A 277 8.96 -8.69 10.83
N THR A 278 9.37 -7.59 10.20
CA THR A 278 9.55 -6.28 10.85
C THR A 278 8.24 -5.81 11.47
N ALA A 279 7.15 -5.82 10.70
CA ALA A 279 5.83 -5.45 11.21
C ALA A 279 5.38 -6.34 12.38
N ILE A 280 5.68 -7.65 12.37
CA ILE A 280 5.36 -8.53 13.50
C ILE A 280 6.23 -8.21 14.73
N ARG A 281 7.51 -7.82 14.53
CA ARG A 281 8.45 -7.45 15.60
C ARG A 281 8.01 -6.17 16.32
N GLU A 282 7.57 -5.15 15.59
CA GLU A 282 7.15 -3.85 16.15
C GLU A 282 5.82 -3.92 16.92
N ASN A 283 4.95 -4.87 16.58
CA ASN A 283 3.66 -5.07 17.25
C ASN A 283 3.75 -5.95 18.53
N ARG A 284 4.96 -6.36 18.96
CA ARG A 284 5.19 -7.12 20.20
C ARG A 284 5.64 -6.22 21.34
#